data_AF-A0A0G1F813-F1
#
_entry.id   AF-A0A0G1F813-F1
#
_cell.length_a   1.000
_cell.length_b   1.000
_cell.length_c   1.000
_cell.angle_alpha   90.00
_cell.angle_beta   90.00
_cell.angle_gamma   90.00
#
_symmetry.space_group_name_H-M   'P 1'
#
loop_
_entity.id
_entity.type
_entity.pdbx_description
1 polymer ?
#
loop_
_entity_poly.entity_id
_entity_poly.type
_entity_poly.pdbx_seq_one_letter_code
_entity_poly.pdbx_strand_id
1 'polypeptide(L)'
;MLTDTLEAWWQVKDADVTAMGNIASQVVSGDYFGLAGAGGYPGVPVYNGTADFGDGAVSEIGWLTGSSVSQAKVYDYNYFESKIPDSIIPTTILTGNLTGATPDSRGYEWYKYTGPVNLTIDSNIALGGRKVILLVENADLILNAKINLADGAGFFGAFVNGKIIVDPSVGGGGSTPHLEGIYLADSSFSTGAGDTQLRIRGSVAAYGGVSLQRNLADNEIPAEFFEFAPDQIVLFPSRLGTRKMDWKEVAP
;
A
#
# COMPACT_ATOMS: atom_id res chain seq x y z
N MET A 1 0.48 -40.02 5.43
CA MET A 1 -0.42 -38.85 5.32
C MET A 1 0.46 -37.73 4.80
N LEU A 2 0.36 -37.39 3.52
CA LEU A 2 0.98 -36.17 3.00
C LEU A 2 0.19 -35.04 3.67
N THR A 3 0.84 -34.25 4.52
CA THR A 3 0.29 -32.96 4.92
C THR A 3 0.30 -32.14 3.65
N ASP A 4 -0.84 -32.04 3.00
CA ASP A 4 -1.08 -31.05 1.96
C ASP A 4 -0.77 -29.71 2.62
N THR A 5 0.40 -29.14 2.30
CA THR A 5 0.75 -27.81 2.78
C THR A 5 -0.16 -26.90 2.00
N LEU A 6 -1.29 -26.53 2.60
CA LEU A 6 -2.18 -25.50 2.07
C LEU A 6 -1.31 -24.29 1.75
N GLU A 7 -1.21 -23.99 0.46
CA GLU A 7 -0.38 -22.89 -0.02
C GLU A 7 -1.13 -21.60 0.22
N ALA A 8 -0.48 -20.66 0.90
CA ALA A 8 -1.06 -19.37 1.17
C ALA A 8 -1.30 -18.59 -0.12
N TRP A 9 -2.40 -17.84 -0.16
CA TRP A 9 -2.76 -17.02 -1.29
C TRP A 9 -3.21 -15.64 -0.87
N TRP A 10 -3.12 -14.70 -1.80
CA TRP A 10 -3.55 -13.33 -1.60
C TRP A 10 -4.46 -12.88 -2.74
N GLN A 11 -5.30 -11.90 -2.42
CA GLN A 11 -6.38 -11.47 -3.31
C GLN A 11 -6.47 -9.95 -3.32
N VAL A 12 -6.94 -9.42 -4.44
CA VAL A 12 -7.27 -8.01 -4.59
C VAL A 12 -8.74 -7.81 -4.95
N LYS A 13 -9.28 -6.64 -4.61
CA LYS A 13 -10.62 -6.22 -4.99
C LYS A 13 -10.60 -4.79 -5.53
N ASP A 14 -11.22 -4.61 -6.70
CA ASP A 14 -11.33 -3.31 -7.39
C ASP A 14 -9.96 -2.64 -7.67
N ALA A 15 -8.89 -3.42 -7.73
CA ALA A 15 -7.52 -2.93 -7.77
C ALA A 15 -6.75 -3.48 -8.97
N ASP A 16 -5.97 -2.62 -9.60
CA ASP A 16 -4.92 -3.03 -10.53
C ASP A 16 -3.70 -3.53 -9.76
N VAL A 17 -3.01 -4.53 -10.31
CA VAL A 17 -1.74 -5.03 -9.77
C VAL A 17 -0.68 -4.85 -10.83
N THR A 18 0.43 -4.22 -10.51
CA THR A 18 1.54 -4.07 -11.44
C THR A 18 2.82 -4.60 -10.82
N ALA A 19 3.49 -5.52 -11.52
CA ALA A 19 4.81 -5.99 -11.17
C ALA A 19 5.75 -5.87 -12.38
N MET A 20 6.93 -5.28 -12.17
CA MET A 20 8.02 -5.30 -13.18
C MET A 20 8.76 -6.65 -13.23
N GLY A 21 8.23 -7.66 -12.54
CA GLY A 21 8.69 -9.04 -12.55
C GLY A 21 7.50 -9.99 -12.46
N ASN A 22 7.57 -10.95 -11.55
CA ASN A 22 6.54 -11.98 -11.40
C ASN A 22 5.37 -11.50 -10.54
N ILE A 23 4.18 -12.03 -10.83
CA ILE A 23 3.02 -12.04 -9.94
C ILE A 23 2.76 -13.52 -9.62
N ALA A 24 2.68 -13.86 -8.34
CA ALA A 24 2.37 -15.21 -7.89
C ALA A 24 1.39 -15.16 -6.72
N SER A 25 0.28 -15.90 -6.81
CA SER A 25 -0.69 -16.11 -5.74
C SER A 25 -1.32 -17.49 -5.92
N GLN A 26 -1.32 -18.34 -4.91
CA GLN A 26 -1.81 -19.73 -5.02
C GLN A 26 -3.32 -19.80 -4.83
N VAL A 27 -4.06 -19.06 -5.67
CA VAL A 27 -5.51 -18.93 -5.57
C VAL A 27 -6.14 -20.31 -5.63
N VAL A 28 -7.09 -20.56 -4.73
CA VAL A 28 -7.78 -21.85 -4.65
C VAL A 28 -8.78 -22.03 -5.80
N SER A 29 -9.04 -23.29 -6.14
CA SER A 29 -9.99 -23.64 -7.20
C SER A 29 -11.38 -23.09 -6.90
N GLY A 30 -11.98 -22.41 -7.88
CA GLY A 30 -13.30 -21.78 -7.76
C GLY A 30 -13.25 -20.31 -7.29
N ASP A 31 -12.09 -19.81 -6.88
CA ASP A 31 -11.87 -18.42 -6.51
C ASP A 31 -11.11 -17.61 -7.58
N TYR A 32 -11.08 -16.30 -7.36
CA TYR A 32 -10.44 -15.33 -8.23
C TYR A 32 -9.33 -14.57 -7.53
N PHE A 33 -8.23 -14.31 -8.22
CA PHE A 33 -7.18 -13.40 -7.75
C PHE A 33 -7.69 -11.95 -7.61
N GLY A 34 -8.43 -11.48 -8.61
CA GLY A 34 -9.00 -10.13 -8.67
C GLY A 34 -10.53 -10.15 -8.65
N LEU A 35 -11.11 -9.63 -7.57
CA LEU A 35 -12.55 -9.45 -7.42
C LEU A 35 -13.02 -8.12 -8.03
N ALA A 36 -14.22 -8.15 -8.61
CA ALA A 36 -14.88 -6.94 -9.07
C ALA A 36 -15.24 -6.01 -7.91
N GLY A 37 -15.03 -4.72 -8.11
CA GLY A 37 -15.52 -3.69 -7.21
C GLY A 37 -17.02 -3.41 -7.36
N ALA A 38 -17.48 -2.36 -6.68
CA ALA A 38 -18.87 -1.89 -6.80
C ALA A 38 -19.23 -1.44 -8.23
N GLY A 39 -18.22 -1.09 -9.04
CA GLY A 39 -18.38 -0.77 -10.46
C GLY A 39 -18.62 -1.98 -11.37
N GLY A 40 -18.52 -3.21 -10.84
CA GLY A 40 -18.77 -4.45 -11.57
C GLY A 40 -17.60 -4.95 -12.42
N TYR A 41 -16.42 -4.35 -12.29
CA TYR A 41 -15.22 -4.77 -13.02
C TYR A 41 -14.07 -5.04 -12.05
N PRO A 42 -13.28 -6.11 -12.27
CA PRO A 42 -12.00 -6.29 -11.61
C PRO A 42 -10.95 -5.36 -12.22
N GLY A 43 -9.87 -5.11 -11.48
CA GLY A 43 -8.68 -4.47 -12.05
C GLY A 43 -7.90 -5.42 -12.96
N VAL A 44 -6.84 -4.90 -13.57
CA VAL A 44 -5.99 -5.60 -14.53
C VAL A 44 -4.62 -5.88 -13.91
N PRO A 45 -4.26 -7.17 -13.71
CA PRO A 45 -2.89 -7.53 -13.38
C PRO A 45 -1.97 -7.35 -14.59
N VAL A 46 -0.90 -6.60 -14.39
CA VAL A 46 0.15 -6.28 -15.35
C VAL A 46 1.49 -6.82 -14.83
N TYR A 47 2.13 -7.71 -15.60
CA TYR A 47 3.39 -8.33 -15.20
C TYR A 47 4.48 -8.20 -16.27
N ASN A 48 5.74 -8.34 -15.88
CA ASN A 48 6.90 -8.37 -16.79
C ASN A 48 7.84 -9.53 -16.44
N GLY A 49 7.25 -10.71 -16.26
CA GLY A 49 7.88 -11.94 -15.82
C GLY A 49 6.92 -13.11 -16.04
N THR A 50 6.58 -13.84 -14.97
CA THR A 50 5.50 -14.83 -14.97
C THR A 50 4.30 -14.34 -14.16
N ALA A 51 3.11 -14.77 -14.56
CA ALA A 51 1.89 -14.65 -13.74
C ALA A 51 1.44 -16.08 -13.39
N ASP A 52 1.34 -16.37 -12.10
CA ASP A 52 0.92 -17.66 -11.57
C ASP A 52 -0.21 -17.45 -10.55
N PHE A 53 -1.35 -18.09 -10.79
CA PHE A 53 -2.55 -17.95 -9.97
C PHE A 53 -2.99 -19.29 -9.35
N GLY A 54 -2.11 -20.31 -9.33
CA GLY A 54 -2.45 -21.62 -8.80
C GLY A 54 -3.61 -22.28 -9.55
N ASP A 55 -4.52 -22.90 -8.80
CA ASP A 55 -5.70 -23.60 -9.33
C ASP A 55 -6.90 -22.66 -9.57
N GLY A 56 -6.81 -21.41 -9.13
CA GLY A 56 -7.83 -20.38 -9.30
C GLY A 56 -7.73 -19.64 -10.64
N ALA A 57 -8.64 -18.69 -10.83
CA ALA A 57 -8.65 -17.83 -12.00
C ALA A 57 -8.16 -16.41 -11.69
N VAL A 58 -7.67 -15.69 -12.69
CA VAL A 58 -7.22 -14.29 -12.50
C VAL A 58 -8.37 -13.36 -12.10
N SER A 59 -9.53 -13.51 -12.71
CA SER A 59 -10.77 -12.78 -12.44
C SER A 59 -11.93 -13.37 -13.24
N GLU A 60 -13.17 -12.95 -12.96
CA GLU A 60 -14.37 -13.36 -13.72
C GLU A 60 -14.26 -13.01 -15.22
N ILE A 61 -13.55 -11.92 -15.55
CA ILE A 61 -13.40 -11.45 -16.94
C ILE A 61 -12.13 -12.05 -17.59
N GLY A 62 -11.17 -12.50 -16.78
CA GLY A 62 -9.92 -13.07 -17.29
C GLY A 62 -8.91 -12.03 -17.78
N TRP A 63 -9.06 -10.76 -17.42
CA TRP A 63 -8.11 -9.71 -17.81
C TRP A 63 -6.74 -9.94 -17.15
N LEU A 64 -5.71 -10.04 -17.99
CA LEU A 64 -4.32 -10.24 -17.61
C LEU A 64 -3.44 -9.75 -18.76
N THR A 65 -2.37 -9.01 -18.46
CA THR A 65 -1.48 -8.52 -19.51
C THR A 65 -0.01 -8.58 -19.12
N GLY A 66 0.82 -9.07 -20.04
CA GLY A 66 2.27 -9.04 -19.94
C GLY A 66 2.80 -7.80 -20.67
N SER A 67 3.34 -6.82 -19.95
CA SER A 67 3.86 -5.59 -20.53
C SER A 67 5.10 -5.10 -19.78
N SER A 68 6.08 -4.61 -20.54
CA SER A 68 7.27 -3.94 -19.99
C SER A 68 7.13 -2.42 -20.05
N VAL A 69 7.84 -1.73 -19.17
CA VAL A 69 7.95 -0.25 -19.18
C VAL A 69 9.41 0.11 -19.45
N SER A 70 9.69 0.68 -20.63
CA SER A 70 11.06 0.99 -21.07
C SER A 70 11.64 2.28 -20.46
N GLN A 71 10.81 3.11 -19.82
CA GLN A 71 11.20 4.37 -19.17
C GLN A 71 10.32 4.65 -17.95
N ALA A 72 10.42 3.80 -16.92
CA ALA A 72 9.64 3.99 -15.71
C ALA A 72 10.07 5.28 -15.00
N LYS A 73 9.12 6.20 -14.80
CA LYS A 73 9.33 7.31 -13.86
C LYS A 73 9.29 6.72 -12.46
N VAL A 74 10.33 6.99 -11.70
CA VAL A 74 10.43 6.58 -10.30
C VAL A 74 9.88 7.73 -9.44
N TYR A 75 8.85 7.42 -8.67
CA TYR A 75 8.26 8.27 -7.64
C TYR A 75 8.63 7.67 -6.28
N ASP A 76 9.89 7.79 -5.89
CA ASP A 76 10.46 7.28 -4.65
C ASP A 76 10.28 8.29 -3.50
N TYR A 77 10.81 7.96 -2.32
CA TYR A 77 10.85 8.87 -1.19
C TYR A 77 11.40 10.24 -1.57
N ASN A 78 12.54 10.29 -2.25
CA ASN A 78 13.22 11.53 -2.61
C ASN A 78 12.34 12.40 -3.52
N TYR A 79 11.61 11.79 -4.45
CA TYR A 79 10.62 12.49 -5.26
C TYR A 79 9.58 13.16 -4.36
N PHE A 80 8.95 12.42 -3.44
CA PHE A 80 7.89 12.99 -2.59
C PHE A 80 8.41 14.03 -1.60
N GLU A 81 9.58 13.81 -1.01
CA GLU A 81 10.23 14.78 -0.14
C GLU A 81 10.55 16.09 -0.89
N SER A 82 11.08 16.00 -2.12
CA SER A 82 11.37 17.18 -2.95
C SER A 82 10.13 17.99 -3.38
N LYS A 83 8.93 17.41 -3.20
CA LYS A 83 7.63 18.07 -3.47
C LYS A 83 7.02 18.72 -2.24
N ILE A 84 7.63 18.55 -1.06
CA ILE A 84 7.20 19.28 0.13
C ILE A 84 7.41 20.78 -0.14
N PRO A 85 6.37 21.61 0.01
CA PRO A 85 6.49 23.05 -0.26
C PRO A 85 7.34 23.73 0.80
N ASP A 86 8.12 24.73 0.43
CA ASP A 86 8.99 25.47 1.35
C ASP A 86 8.25 26.09 2.56
N SER A 87 6.96 26.35 2.44
CA SER A 87 6.12 26.86 3.53
C SER A 87 5.75 25.81 4.57
N ILE A 88 6.00 24.53 4.30
CA ILE A 88 5.68 23.40 5.17
C ILE A 88 6.97 22.89 5.79
N ILE A 89 7.01 22.90 7.12
CA ILE A 89 8.07 22.28 7.89
C ILE A 89 7.45 21.06 8.58
N PRO A 90 7.74 19.82 8.11
CA PRO A 90 7.25 18.62 8.76
C PRO A 90 7.66 18.58 10.24
N THR A 91 6.77 18.08 11.09
CA THR A 91 7.07 17.85 12.50
C THR A 91 7.98 16.63 12.62
N THR A 92 9.18 16.83 13.16
CA THR A 92 10.11 15.72 13.41
C THR A 92 9.60 14.84 14.55
N ILE A 93 9.54 13.53 14.32
CA ILE A 93 9.18 12.53 15.33
C ILE A 93 10.34 11.59 15.60
N LEU A 94 10.40 11.05 16.82
CA LEU A 94 11.40 10.08 17.26
C LEU A 94 10.81 8.70 17.55
N THR A 95 9.48 8.61 17.62
CA THR A 95 8.72 7.39 17.90
C THR A 95 7.50 7.34 16.96
N GLY A 96 6.85 6.19 16.83
CA GLY A 96 5.66 6.01 15.97
C GLY A 96 4.40 6.74 16.42
N ASN A 97 4.51 7.75 17.28
CA ASN A 97 3.39 8.55 17.74
C ASN A 97 3.16 9.72 16.77
N LEU A 98 2.08 9.64 15.98
CA LEU A 98 1.68 10.66 15.01
C LEU A 98 0.83 11.73 15.70
N THR A 99 1.43 12.53 16.58
CA THR A 99 0.78 13.65 17.29
C THR A 99 1.66 14.90 17.32
N GLY A 100 1.05 16.07 17.53
CA GLY A 100 1.77 17.34 17.70
C GLY A 100 2.02 18.15 16.43
N ALA A 101 1.73 17.62 15.24
CA ALA A 101 1.74 18.41 14.02
C ALA A 101 0.50 19.31 13.95
N THR A 102 0.68 20.53 13.45
CA THR A 102 -0.43 21.41 13.09
C THR A 102 -0.79 21.16 11.63
N PRO A 103 -2.07 20.95 11.28
CA PRO A 103 -2.48 20.79 9.89
C PRO A 103 -2.11 22.03 9.06
N ASP A 104 -1.67 21.81 7.83
CA ASP A 104 -1.43 22.89 6.87
C ASP A 104 -2.74 23.55 6.40
N SER A 105 -2.63 24.56 5.52
CA SER A 105 -3.79 25.26 4.93
C SER A 105 -4.80 24.36 4.19
N ARG A 106 -4.45 23.09 3.90
CA ARG A 106 -5.31 22.09 3.26
C ARG A 106 -5.69 20.94 4.21
N GLY A 107 -5.31 21.03 5.47
CA GLY A 107 -5.62 20.07 6.51
C GLY A 107 -4.67 18.88 6.60
N TYR A 108 -3.50 18.91 5.96
CA TYR A 108 -2.51 17.83 6.08
C TYR A 108 -1.56 18.06 7.24
N GLU A 109 -1.41 17.04 8.07
CA GLU A 109 -0.42 16.96 9.14
C GLU A 109 0.81 16.22 8.62
N TRP A 110 1.96 16.91 8.63
CA TRP A 110 3.20 16.41 8.04
C TRP A 110 4.17 15.97 9.13
N TYR A 111 4.61 14.72 9.05
CA TYR A 111 5.58 14.14 9.97
C TYR A 111 6.82 13.68 9.22
N LYS A 112 7.99 13.88 9.81
CA LYS A 112 9.25 13.36 9.29
C LYS A 112 10.00 12.61 10.40
N TYR A 113 10.43 11.40 10.10
CA TYR A 113 11.33 10.63 10.95
C TYR A 113 12.73 10.63 10.34
N THR A 114 13.73 10.99 11.15
CA THR A 114 15.15 11.04 10.76
C THR A 114 16.04 10.37 11.81
N GLY A 115 15.48 9.43 12.56
CA GLY A 115 16.18 8.77 13.66
C GLY A 115 17.21 7.74 13.18
N PRO A 116 18.16 7.34 14.04
CA PRO A 116 19.25 6.42 13.67
C PRO A 116 18.82 4.94 13.65
N VAL A 117 17.57 4.64 13.97
CA VAL A 117 17.01 3.28 14.08
C VAL A 117 15.71 3.19 13.28
N ASN A 118 15.09 2.02 13.22
CA ASN A 118 13.80 1.88 12.56
C ASN A 118 12.70 2.60 13.34
N LEU A 119 11.73 3.17 12.62
CA LEU A 119 10.53 3.74 13.20
C LEU A 119 9.50 2.64 13.43
N THR A 120 9.07 2.44 14.68
CA THR A 120 8.03 1.47 15.01
C THR A 120 6.74 2.15 15.44
N ILE A 121 5.61 1.72 14.87
CA ILE A 121 4.25 2.06 15.31
C ILE A 121 3.70 0.87 16.10
N ASP A 122 3.70 0.99 17.43
CA ASP A 122 3.35 -0.08 18.38
C ASP A 122 1.92 -0.02 18.93
N SER A 123 1.16 1.04 18.63
CA SER A 123 -0.20 1.20 19.12
C SER A 123 -1.17 1.50 18.00
N ASN A 124 -2.38 0.96 18.10
CA ASN A 124 -3.41 1.17 17.08
C ASN A 124 -3.70 2.67 16.95
N ILE A 125 -3.67 3.17 15.72
CA ILE A 125 -3.92 4.58 15.42
C ILE A 125 -5.26 4.68 14.69
N ALA A 126 -6.25 5.26 15.38
CA ALA A 126 -7.48 5.71 14.75
C ALA A 126 -7.30 7.18 14.31
N LEU A 127 -6.97 7.40 13.04
CA LEU A 127 -6.78 8.73 12.48
C LEU A 127 -8.12 9.45 12.21
N GLY A 128 -9.22 8.71 12.06
CA GLY A 128 -10.53 9.28 11.78
C GLY A 128 -10.48 10.14 10.51
N GLY A 129 -10.96 11.38 10.59
CA GLY A 129 -10.92 12.34 9.47
C GLY A 129 -9.61 13.09 9.28
N ARG A 130 -8.54 12.76 10.03
CA ARG A 130 -7.24 13.42 9.89
C ARG A 130 -6.59 13.04 8.57
N LYS A 131 -5.84 13.98 7.97
CA LYS A 131 -5.03 13.74 6.78
C LYS A 131 -3.57 13.78 7.18
N VAL A 132 -2.91 12.64 7.19
CA VAL A 132 -1.57 12.48 7.74
C VAL A 132 -0.61 12.04 6.65
N ILE A 133 0.55 12.69 6.60
CA ILE A 133 1.67 12.32 5.73
C ILE A 133 2.87 12.01 6.61
N LEU A 134 3.41 10.82 6.47
CA LEU A 134 4.59 10.34 7.18
C LEU A 134 5.72 10.12 6.18
N LEU A 135 6.82 10.84 6.38
CA LEU A 135 8.08 10.63 5.67
C LEU A 135 9.06 9.94 6.61
N VAL A 136 9.59 8.78 6.22
CA VAL A 136 10.61 8.06 6.98
C VAL A 136 11.92 8.08 6.19
N GLU A 137 12.89 8.85 6.69
CA GLU A 137 14.17 9.07 6.04
C GLU A 137 15.20 8.05 6.51
N ASN A 138 15.83 7.35 5.57
CA ASN A 138 16.96 6.43 5.79
C ASN A 138 16.74 5.40 6.92
N ALA A 139 15.51 4.93 7.08
CA ALA A 139 15.12 3.96 8.11
C ALA A 139 13.93 3.13 7.63
N ASP A 140 13.74 1.96 8.23
CA ASP A 140 12.55 1.14 7.98
C ASP A 140 11.36 1.62 8.83
N LEU A 141 10.16 1.43 8.30
CA LEU A 141 8.90 1.57 9.04
C LEU A 141 8.39 0.19 9.44
N ILE A 142 8.27 -0.04 10.75
CA ILE A 142 7.71 -1.26 11.33
C ILE A 142 6.30 -0.96 11.84
N LEU A 143 5.31 -1.70 11.34
CA LEU A 143 3.91 -1.57 11.70
C LEU A 143 3.53 -2.76 12.59
N ASN A 144 3.55 -2.56 13.90
CA ASN A 144 3.09 -3.54 14.91
C ASN A 144 1.62 -3.33 15.29
N ALA A 145 0.96 -2.35 14.68
CA ALA A 145 -0.39 -1.97 15.02
C ALA A 145 -1.22 -1.52 13.81
N LYS A 146 -2.53 -1.49 14.01
CA LYS A 146 -3.52 -1.10 13.00
C LYS A 146 -3.50 0.41 12.76
N ILE A 147 -3.75 0.82 11.52
CA ILE A 147 -3.97 2.22 11.14
C ILE A 147 -5.33 2.29 10.46
N ASN A 148 -6.27 3.02 11.07
CA ASN A 148 -7.64 3.12 10.59
C ASN A 148 -8.06 4.56 10.31
N LEU A 149 -8.87 4.72 9.28
CA LEU A 149 -9.36 6.00 8.77
C LEU A 149 -10.89 6.05 8.82
N ALA A 150 -11.43 7.26 8.74
CA ALA A 150 -12.84 7.44 8.39
C ALA A 150 -12.95 7.53 6.86
N ASP A 151 -13.64 6.58 6.24
CA ASP A 151 -13.84 6.52 4.78
C ASP A 151 -14.30 7.85 4.21
N GLY A 152 -13.66 8.29 3.11
CA GLY A 152 -14.02 9.53 2.42
C GLY A 152 -13.59 10.82 3.11
N ALA A 153 -13.04 10.77 4.33
CA ALA A 153 -12.60 11.95 5.09
C ALA A 153 -11.13 11.90 5.51
N GLY A 154 -10.69 10.75 6.00
CA GLY A 154 -9.32 10.51 6.45
C GLY A 154 -8.36 10.20 5.31
N PHE A 155 -7.11 10.60 5.47
CA PHE A 155 -6.03 10.24 4.55
C PHE A 155 -4.79 9.81 5.34
N PHE A 156 -4.12 8.76 4.87
CA PHE A 156 -2.80 8.40 5.37
C PHE A 156 -1.87 8.08 4.20
N GLY A 157 -0.70 8.71 4.17
CA GLY A 157 0.37 8.43 3.22
C GLY A 157 1.69 8.22 3.94
N ALA A 158 2.28 7.03 3.83
CA ALA A 158 3.62 6.71 4.33
C ALA A 158 4.59 6.57 3.15
N PHE A 159 5.62 7.40 3.12
CA PHE A 159 6.70 7.37 2.13
C PHE A 159 8.01 7.07 2.85
N VAL A 160 8.64 5.95 2.51
CA VAL A 160 9.73 5.37 3.30
C VAL A 160 10.96 5.12 2.42
N ASN A 161 12.06 5.80 2.72
CA ASN A 161 13.38 5.51 2.17
C ASN A 161 13.99 4.33 2.95
N GLY A 162 13.45 3.15 2.67
CA GLY A 162 13.70 1.94 3.43
C GLY A 162 12.62 0.89 3.15
N LYS A 163 12.41 -0.01 4.09
CA LYS A 163 11.39 -1.06 4.03
C LYS A 163 10.14 -0.67 4.83
N ILE A 164 9.01 -1.24 4.44
CA ILE A 164 7.81 -1.29 5.28
C ILE A 164 7.61 -2.74 5.70
N ILE A 165 7.60 -2.99 7.00
CA ILE A 165 7.46 -4.33 7.59
C ILE A 165 6.20 -4.32 8.44
N VAL A 166 5.18 -5.07 8.01
CA VAL A 166 3.96 -5.28 8.79
C VAL A 166 4.17 -6.51 9.66
N ASP A 167 3.95 -6.36 10.96
CA ASP A 167 4.08 -7.46 11.90
C ASP A 167 2.94 -8.48 11.68
N PRO A 168 3.21 -9.79 11.80
CA PRO A 168 2.19 -10.85 11.73
C PRO A 168 0.99 -10.66 12.66
N SER A 169 1.17 -9.98 13.80
CA SER A 169 0.09 -9.67 14.76
C SER A 169 -0.87 -8.58 14.27
N VAL A 170 -0.49 -7.80 13.25
CA VAL A 170 -1.39 -6.85 12.58
C VAL A 170 -2.30 -7.65 11.65
N GLY A 171 -3.32 -8.27 12.20
CA GLY A 171 -4.23 -9.14 11.46
C GLY A 171 -5.36 -9.65 12.34
N GLY A 172 -6.11 -10.60 11.81
CA GLY A 172 -7.18 -11.28 12.53
C GLY A 172 -8.43 -11.45 11.70
N GLY A 173 -9.45 -12.03 12.32
CA GLY A 173 -10.76 -12.20 11.70
C GLY A 173 -11.57 -10.91 11.62
N GLY A 174 -12.51 -10.88 10.69
CA GLY A 174 -13.45 -9.77 10.50
C GLY A 174 -13.40 -9.15 9.12
N SER A 175 -14.35 -8.26 8.83
CA SER A 175 -14.43 -7.61 7.53
C SER A 175 -13.64 -6.30 7.43
N THR A 176 -13.23 -5.73 8.57
CA THR A 176 -12.62 -4.41 8.67
C THR A 176 -11.15 -4.41 8.25
N PRO A 177 -10.66 -3.36 7.57
CA PRO A 177 -9.24 -3.24 7.23
C PRO A 177 -8.38 -3.09 8.49
N HIS A 178 -7.18 -3.67 8.42
CA HIS A 178 -6.14 -3.56 9.45
C HIS A 178 -5.23 -2.35 9.20
N LEU A 179 -4.98 -2.06 7.93
CA LEU A 179 -4.20 -0.93 7.47
C LEU A 179 -4.99 -0.18 6.41
N GLU A 180 -5.01 1.14 6.52
CA GLU A 180 -5.68 2.03 5.58
C GLU A 180 -4.76 3.15 5.13
N GLY A 181 -4.69 3.40 3.83
CA GLY A 181 -3.91 4.48 3.25
C GLY A 181 -3.00 4.06 2.09
N ILE A 182 -2.02 4.91 1.79
CA ILE A 182 -1.04 4.71 0.73
C ILE A 182 0.33 4.46 1.37
N TYR A 183 0.95 3.35 1.01
CA TYR A 183 2.23 2.90 1.54
C TYR A 183 3.22 2.78 0.39
N LEU A 184 4.32 3.53 0.46
CA LEU A 184 5.42 3.48 -0.49
C LEU A 184 6.72 3.15 0.24
N ALA A 185 7.40 2.09 -0.21
CA ALA A 185 8.73 1.73 0.22
C ALA A 185 9.73 1.76 -0.94
N ASP A 186 10.84 2.45 -0.76
CA ASP A 186 11.92 2.42 -1.77
C ASP A 186 12.59 1.06 -1.85
N SER A 187 12.62 0.31 -0.75
CA SER A 187 13.16 -1.05 -0.71
C SER A 187 12.07 -2.10 -0.88
N SER A 188 11.40 -2.54 0.18
CA SER A 188 10.43 -3.64 0.09
C SER A 188 9.25 -3.41 1.03
N PHE A 189 8.12 -4.05 0.70
CA PHE A 189 6.98 -4.19 1.59
C PHE A 189 6.82 -5.66 1.97
N SER A 190 6.76 -5.98 3.25
CA SER A 190 6.63 -7.38 3.72
C SER A 190 5.60 -7.52 4.84
N THR A 191 4.82 -8.62 4.84
CA THR A 191 3.74 -8.86 5.82
C THR A 191 4.11 -9.78 6.98
N GLY A 192 5.32 -10.35 6.94
CA GLY A 192 5.83 -11.29 7.93
C GLY A 192 5.14 -12.66 7.86
N ALA A 193 5.81 -13.70 8.40
CA ALA A 193 5.21 -15.02 8.51
C ALA A 193 4.19 -15.04 9.65
N GLY A 194 2.91 -15.24 9.33
CA GLY A 194 1.80 -15.21 10.28
C GLY A 194 0.65 -16.10 9.85
N ASP A 195 -0.24 -16.40 10.80
CA ASP A 195 -1.39 -17.31 10.64
C ASP A 195 -2.75 -16.60 10.70
N THR A 196 -2.75 -15.26 10.62
CA THR A 196 -3.96 -14.44 10.63
C THR A 196 -4.09 -13.60 9.37
N GLN A 197 -5.30 -13.46 8.85
CA GLN A 197 -5.55 -12.67 7.65
C GLN A 197 -5.15 -11.20 7.86
N LEU A 198 -4.41 -10.64 6.90
CA LEU A 198 -4.19 -9.20 6.77
C LEU A 198 -5.19 -8.60 5.79
N ARG A 199 -5.76 -7.46 6.13
CA ARG A 199 -6.62 -6.68 5.23
C ARG A 199 -6.08 -5.27 5.08
N ILE A 200 -5.81 -4.85 3.86
CA ILE A 200 -5.29 -3.52 3.54
C ILE A 200 -6.30 -2.84 2.62
N ARG A 201 -6.79 -1.66 3.02
CA ARG A 201 -7.63 -0.81 2.17
C ARG A 201 -6.81 0.40 1.71
N GLY A 202 -6.48 0.46 0.43
CA GLY A 202 -5.65 1.51 -0.12
C GLY A 202 -4.68 1.05 -1.20
N SER A 203 -3.43 1.50 -1.12
CA SER A 203 -2.42 1.20 -2.13
C SER A 203 -1.07 0.90 -1.50
N VAL A 204 -0.41 -0.13 -1.99
CA VAL A 204 0.95 -0.52 -1.58
C VAL A 204 1.84 -0.52 -2.82
N ALA A 205 2.97 0.16 -2.73
CA ALA A 205 3.99 0.17 -3.76
C ALA A 205 5.38 -0.02 -3.13
N ALA A 206 6.19 -0.88 -3.72
CA ALA A 206 7.56 -1.09 -3.27
C ALA A 206 8.49 -1.38 -4.45
N TYR A 207 9.56 -0.59 -4.62
CA TYR A 207 10.41 -0.68 -5.81
C TYR A 207 11.30 -1.94 -5.86
N GLY A 208 11.73 -2.44 -4.71
CA GLY A 208 12.43 -3.72 -4.56
C GLY A 208 11.49 -4.92 -4.36
N GLY A 209 10.17 -4.70 -4.40
CA GLY A 209 9.17 -5.76 -4.42
C GLY A 209 8.29 -5.85 -3.16
N VAL A 210 7.19 -6.59 -3.33
CA VAL A 210 6.20 -6.88 -2.28
C VAL A 210 6.31 -8.38 -1.94
N SER A 211 6.48 -8.70 -0.67
CA SER A 211 6.60 -10.06 -0.16
C SER A 211 5.44 -10.35 0.79
N LEU A 212 4.54 -11.22 0.37
CA LEU A 212 3.37 -11.65 1.13
C LEU A 212 3.66 -13.04 1.68
N GLN A 213 3.67 -13.17 3.00
CA GLN A 213 4.34 -14.27 3.70
C GLN A 213 3.45 -14.98 4.71
N ARG A 214 2.19 -14.55 4.86
CA ARG A 214 1.27 -15.18 5.80
C ARG A 214 0.79 -16.49 5.22
N ASN A 215 0.52 -17.46 6.09
CA ASN A 215 -0.06 -18.74 5.74
C ASN A 215 -1.08 -19.13 6.81
N LEU A 216 -2.34 -19.22 6.40
CA LEU A 216 -3.45 -19.51 7.30
C LEU A 216 -3.57 -21.02 7.53
N ALA A 217 -4.37 -21.41 8.51
CA ALA A 217 -4.63 -22.82 8.81
C ALA A 217 -5.52 -23.50 7.74
N ASP A 218 -6.31 -22.71 7.02
CA ASP A 218 -7.14 -23.10 5.88
C ASP A 218 -6.94 -22.11 4.72
N ASN A 219 -7.37 -22.49 3.52
CA ASN A 219 -7.30 -21.62 2.34
C ASN A 219 -8.70 -21.08 1.93
N GLU A 220 -9.69 -21.11 2.83
CA GLU A 220 -11.05 -20.63 2.52
C GLU A 220 -11.10 -19.12 2.30
N ILE A 221 -10.12 -18.40 2.87
CA ILE A 221 -9.93 -16.96 2.70
C ILE A 221 -8.46 -16.68 2.33
N PRO A 222 -8.18 -15.57 1.63
CA PRO A 222 -6.80 -15.19 1.34
C PRO A 222 -6.07 -14.80 2.63
N ALA A 223 -4.79 -15.14 2.74
CA ALA A 223 -3.91 -14.74 3.83
C ALA A 223 -3.68 -13.22 3.84
N GLU A 224 -3.62 -12.60 2.65
CA GLU A 224 -3.59 -11.16 2.48
C GLU A 224 -4.66 -10.69 1.49
N PHE A 225 -5.44 -9.69 1.89
CA PHE A 225 -6.51 -9.10 1.09
C PHE A 225 -6.30 -7.60 0.91
N PHE A 226 -6.30 -7.15 -0.33
CA PHE A 226 -6.15 -5.74 -0.69
C PHE A 226 -7.42 -5.21 -1.35
N GLU A 227 -7.98 -4.14 -0.82
CA GLU A 227 -9.12 -3.44 -1.43
C GLU A 227 -8.70 -2.05 -1.88
N PHE A 228 -8.99 -1.70 -3.12
CA PHE A 228 -8.72 -0.36 -3.62
C PHE A 228 -9.57 0.68 -2.89
N ALA A 229 -8.95 1.78 -2.50
CA ALA A 229 -9.59 2.88 -1.80
C ALA A 229 -9.58 4.15 -2.67
N PRO A 230 -10.62 4.38 -3.50
CA PRO A 230 -10.65 5.52 -4.42
C PRO A 230 -10.64 6.87 -3.68
N ASP A 231 -11.20 6.93 -2.47
CA ASP A 231 -11.15 8.09 -1.59
C ASP A 231 -9.72 8.49 -1.23
N GLN A 232 -8.81 7.53 -1.02
CA GLN A 232 -7.40 7.83 -0.72
C GLN A 232 -6.71 8.52 -1.91
N ILE A 233 -7.08 8.17 -3.14
CA ILE A 233 -6.57 8.82 -4.35
C ILE A 233 -7.15 10.24 -4.49
N VAL A 234 -8.45 10.42 -4.23
CA VAL A 234 -9.11 11.74 -4.28
C VAL A 234 -8.57 12.68 -3.21
N LEU A 235 -8.26 12.14 -2.02
CA LEU A 235 -7.68 12.88 -0.90
C LEU A 235 -6.16 13.02 -0.99
N PHE A 236 -5.52 12.46 -2.02
CA PHE A 236 -4.08 12.57 -2.19
C PHE A 236 -3.65 14.04 -2.38
N PRO A 237 -2.57 14.51 -1.71
CA PRO A 237 -2.15 15.90 -1.83
C PRO A 237 -1.74 16.25 -3.26
N SER A 238 -2.47 17.18 -3.88
CA SER A 238 -2.17 17.64 -5.25
C SER A 238 -0.77 18.24 -5.45
N ARG A 239 -0.10 18.62 -4.36
CA ARG A 239 1.30 19.10 -4.39
C ARG A 239 2.32 17.97 -4.57
N LEU A 240 1.99 16.75 -4.13
CA LEU A 240 2.81 15.56 -4.31
C LEU A 240 2.61 14.91 -5.70
N GLY A 241 1.51 15.25 -6.38
CA GLY A 241 1.25 14.79 -7.75
C GLY A 241 2.19 15.42 -8.79
N THR A 242 2.29 14.79 -9.96
CA THR A 242 3.00 15.38 -11.09
C THR A 242 2.21 16.55 -11.67
N ARG A 243 2.84 17.72 -11.77
CA ARG A 243 2.30 18.83 -12.57
C ARG A 243 2.91 18.76 -13.95
N LYS A 244 2.10 18.51 -14.97
CA LYS A 244 2.48 18.83 -16.35
C LYS A 244 2.17 20.31 -16.57
N MET A 245 3.21 21.13 -16.74
CA MET A 245 3.05 22.51 -17.18
C MET A 245 3.13 22.53 -18.70
N ASP A 246 2.00 22.82 -19.35
CA ASP A 246 1.98 23.14 -20.77
C ASP A 246 2.25 24.64 -20.92
N TRP A 247 3.47 24.98 -21.32
CA TRP A 247 3.79 26.36 -21.67
C TRP A 247 3.24 26.64 -23.08
N LYS A 248 2.44 27.70 -23.21
CA LYS A 248 2.01 28.25 -24.50
C LYS A 248 2.58 29.64 -24.61
N GLU A 249 3.43 29.86 -25.62
CA GLU A 249 3.85 31.20 -26.01
C GLU A 249 2.62 31.98 -26.46
N VAL A 250 2.41 33.16 -25.89
CA VAL A 250 1.45 34.12 -26.43
C VAL A 250 2.28 35.11 -27.24
N ALA A 251 2.21 35.01 -28.57
CA ALA A 251 2.88 35.96 -29.44
C ALA A 251 2.31 37.38 -29.20
N PRO A 252 3.17 38.42 -29.13
CA PRO A 252 2.76 39.79 -28.88
C PRO A 252 1.91 40.40 -30.01
#